data_AF-A0A1G5GTQ3-F1
#
_entry.id   AF-A0A1G5GTQ3-F1
#
_cell.length_a   1.000
_cell.length_b   1.000
_cell.length_c   1.000
_cell.angle_alpha   90.00
_cell.angle_beta   90.00
_cell.angle_gamma   90.00
#
_symmetry.space_group_name_H-M   'P 1'
#
loop_
_entity.id
_entity.type
_entity.pdbx_description
1 polymer ?
#
loop_
_entity_poly.entity_id
_entity_poly.type
_entity_poly.pdbx_seq_one_letter_code
_entity_poly.pdbx_strand_id
1 'polypeptide(L)'
;MERKEQDMLPLSHEKVEVDGVYVNEAGQEEHLHRGQEFPADLVLGKTEWKLTEYAFDNHHEGKTDERLVPKEDDEDKKGKITSPRRQIQT
;
A
#
# COMPACT_ATOMS: atom_id res chain seq x y z
N MET A 1 -2.29 -1.85 20.86
CA MET A 1 -3.42 -2.79 20.94
C MET A 1 -3.55 -3.42 19.56
N GLU A 2 -2.98 -4.61 19.34
CA GLU A 2 -3.33 -5.39 18.15
C GLU A 2 -4.77 -5.82 18.31
N ARG A 3 -5.67 -5.17 17.58
CA ARG A 3 -7.02 -5.69 17.44
C ARG A 3 -6.88 -6.91 16.54
N LYS A 4 -6.85 -8.10 17.16
CA LYS A 4 -7.33 -9.31 16.50
C LYS A 4 -8.81 -9.09 16.26
N GLU A 5 -9.13 -8.31 15.22
CA GLU A 5 -10.45 -8.24 14.66
C GLU A 5 -10.81 -9.70 14.36
N GLN A 6 -11.95 -10.13 14.88
CA GLN A 6 -12.39 -11.51 14.71
C GLN A 6 -12.45 -11.73 13.19
N ASP A 7 -11.57 -12.61 12.68
CA ASP A 7 -11.41 -13.00 11.28
C ASP A 7 -12.71 -13.67 10.79
N MET A 8 -13.80 -12.91 10.71
CA MET A 8 -14.98 -13.31 9.96
C MET A 8 -14.67 -13.04 8.50
N LEU A 9 -14.65 -14.11 7.72
CA LEU A 9 -14.45 -14.02 6.30
C LEU A 9 -15.68 -13.35 5.67
N PRO A 10 -15.52 -12.50 4.65
CA PRO A 10 -16.65 -11.95 3.92
C PRO A 10 -17.48 -13.05 3.27
N LEU A 11 -18.80 -12.90 3.30
CA LEU A 11 -19.74 -13.82 2.65
C LEU A 11 -20.07 -13.40 1.21
N SER A 12 -20.60 -14.33 0.43
CA SER A 12 -21.16 -14.02 -0.90
C SER A 12 -22.20 -12.89 -0.83
N HIS A 13 -22.19 -11.99 -1.81
CA HIS A 13 -22.95 -10.73 -1.92
C HIS A 13 -22.48 -9.58 -1.00
N GLU A 14 -21.45 -9.76 -0.18
CA GLU A 14 -20.81 -8.63 0.48
C GLU A 14 -19.93 -7.84 -0.48
N LYS A 15 -19.60 -6.60 -0.10
CA LYS A 15 -18.71 -5.74 -0.89
C LYS A 15 -17.25 -6.08 -0.61
N VAL A 16 -16.49 -6.24 -1.68
CA VAL A 16 -15.05 -6.44 -1.65
C VAL A 16 -14.39 -5.16 -1.14
N GLU A 17 -13.63 -5.26 -0.04
CA GLU A 17 -12.98 -4.10 0.59
C GLU A 17 -11.63 -3.75 -0.04
N VAL A 18 -10.90 -4.76 -0.55
CA VAL A 18 -9.57 -4.60 -1.13
C VAL A 18 -9.44 -5.37 -2.43
N ASP A 19 -8.69 -4.83 -3.37
CA ASP A 19 -8.35 -5.50 -4.63
C ASP A 19 -7.42 -6.68 -4.36
N GLY A 20 -7.76 -7.85 -4.91
CA GLY A 20 -6.96 -9.05 -4.71
C GLY A 20 -7.58 -10.33 -5.23
N VAL A 21 -6.84 -11.42 -5.05
CA VAL A 21 -7.30 -12.77 -5.33
C VAL A 21 -7.93 -13.33 -4.07
N TYR A 22 -9.15 -13.85 -4.19
CA TYR A 22 -9.89 -14.48 -3.12
C TYR A 22 -10.18 -15.93 -3.45
N VAL A 23 -10.18 -16.79 -2.45
CA VAL A 23 -10.56 -18.20 -2.57
C VAL A 23 -11.82 -18.48 -1.78
N ASN A 24 -12.77 -19.20 -2.38
CA ASN A 24 -13.99 -19.63 -1.69
C ASN A 24 -13.79 -20.97 -0.96
N GLU A 25 -14.80 -21.41 -0.20
CA GLU A 25 -14.78 -22.73 0.48
C GLU A 25 -14.65 -23.93 -0.46
N ALA A 26 -15.09 -23.80 -1.71
CA ALA A 26 -14.94 -24.83 -2.73
C ALA A 26 -13.51 -24.89 -3.34
N GLY A 27 -12.63 -23.97 -2.94
CA GLY A 27 -11.26 -23.86 -3.45
C GLY A 27 -11.15 -23.16 -4.80
N GLN A 28 -12.18 -22.42 -5.22
CA GLN A 28 -12.15 -21.61 -6.45
C GLN A 28 -11.54 -20.26 -6.15
N GLU A 29 -10.56 -19.87 -6.97
CA GLU A 29 -9.86 -18.59 -6.88
C GLU A 29 -10.45 -17.59 -7.88
N GLU A 30 -10.79 -16.39 -7.41
CA GLU A 30 -11.31 -15.31 -8.24
C GLU A 30 -10.59 -14.00 -7.95
N HIS A 31 -10.31 -13.24 -9.00
CA HIS A 31 -9.73 -11.91 -8.88
C HIS A 31 -10.86 -10.89 -8.72
N LEU A 32 -10.97 -10.31 -7.53
CA LEU A 32 -12.01 -9.36 -7.19
C LEU A 32 -11.42 -7.99 -6.93
N HIS A 33 -12.13 -6.97 -7.44
CA HIS A 33 -11.75 -5.57 -7.27
C HIS A 33 -12.55 -4.92 -6.14
N ARG A 34 -11.97 -3.90 -5.51
CA ARG A 34 -12.65 -3.15 -4.46
C ARG A 34 -13.99 -2.58 -4.96
N GLY A 35 -15.05 -2.82 -4.20
CA GLY A 35 -16.41 -2.38 -4.50
C GLY A 35 -17.23 -3.36 -5.34
N GLN A 36 -16.63 -4.43 -5.86
CA GLN A 36 -17.37 -5.55 -6.44
C GLN A 36 -18.09 -6.36 -5.35
N GLU A 37 -18.99 -7.25 -5.75
CA GLU A 37 -19.66 -8.17 -4.85
C GLU A 37 -19.07 -9.57 -4.97
N PHE A 38 -18.91 -10.24 -3.85
CA PHE A 38 -18.46 -11.63 -3.84
C PHE A 38 -19.50 -12.52 -4.55
N PRO A 39 -19.13 -13.27 -5.61
CA PRO A 39 -20.07 -14.10 -6.32
C PRO A 39 -20.59 -15.24 -5.43
N ALA A 40 -21.82 -15.67 -5.71
CA ALA A 40 -22.40 -16.85 -5.08
C ALA A 40 -21.86 -18.12 -5.75
N ASP A 41 -21.55 -19.13 -4.94
CA ASP A 41 -21.14 -20.44 -5.44
C ASP A 41 -22.37 -21.23 -5.93
N LEU A 42 -22.27 -21.91 -7.08
CA LEU A 42 -23.41 -22.65 -7.64
C LEU A 42 -23.75 -23.93 -6.86
N VAL A 43 -22.81 -24.47 -6.11
CA VAL A 43 -22.94 -25.72 -5.35
C VAL A 43 -23.32 -25.44 -3.90
N LEU A 44 -22.64 -24.48 -3.27
CA LEU A 44 -22.82 -24.13 -1.85
C LEU A 44 -23.75 -22.93 -1.62
N GLY A 45 -24.02 -22.13 -2.66
CA GLY A 45 -24.87 -20.95 -2.57
C GLY A 45 -24.17 -19.79 -1.87
N LYS A 46 -24.23 -19.77 -0.53
CA LYS A 46 -23.55 -18.77 0.30
C LYS A 46 -22.26 -19.37 0.85
N THR A 47 -21.14 -18.79 0.46
CA THR A 47 -19.80 -19.21 0.85
C THR A 47 -19.02 -18.05 1.43
N GLU A 48 -18.06 -18.40 2.28
CA GLU A 48 -17.05 -17.50 2.79
C GLU A 48 -15.89 -17.35 1.80
N TRP A 49 -15.33 -16.15 1.74
CA TRP A 49 -14.22 -15.80 0.84
C TRP A 49 -12.99 -15.39 1.63
N LYS A 50 -11.84 -15.98 1.31
CA LYS A 50 -10.56 -15.67 1.95
C LYS A 50 -9.62 -14.99 0.97
N LEU A 51 -9.12 -13.81 1.34
CA LEU A 51 -8.08 -13.13 0.57
C LEU A 51 -6.77 -13.94 0.60
N THR A 52 -6.27 -14.34 -0.56
CA THR A 52 -5.01 -15.08 -0.72
C THR A 52 -3.86 -14.16 -1.12
N GLU A 53 -4.12 -13.22 -2.03
CA GLU A 53 -3.12 -12.29 -2.55
C GLU A 53 -3.71 -10.89 -2.74
N TYR A 54 -2.96 -9.86 -2.40
CA TYR A 54 -3.34 -8.48 -2.64
C TYR A 54 -2.95 -8.05 -4.07
N ALA A 55 -3.89 -7.44 -4.79
CA ALA A 55 -3.61 -6.83 -6.07
C ALA A 55 -3.26 -5.35 -5.87
N PHE A 56 -1.97 -5.04 -5.85
CA PHE A 56 -1.50 -3.66 -5.77
C PHE A 56 -1.13 -3.14 -7.16
N ASP A 57 -1.82 -2.09 -7.59
CA ASP A 57 -1.32 -1.24 -8.67
C ASP A 57 -0.44 -0.14 -8.05
N ASN A 58 0.86 -0.25 -8.23
CA ASN A 58 1.82 0.76 -7.79
C ASN A 58 1.86 1.90 -8.82
N HIS A 59 0.86 2.78 -8.78
CA HIS A 59 0.79 3.99 -9.61
C HIS A 59 1.77 5.11 -9.18
N HIS A 60 2.82 4.80 -8.42
CA HIS A 60 3.89 5.75 -8.14
C HIS A 60 5.10 5.44 -9.02
N GLU A 61 5.64 6.46 -9.72
CA GLU A 61 6.87 6.36 -10.52
C GLU A 61 8.13 5.97 -9.70
N GLY A 62 8.01 5.66 -8.41
CA GLY A 62 9.12 5.32 -7.54
C GLY A 62 10.17 6.44 -7.41
N LYS A 63 9.79 7.70 -7.72
CA LYS A 63 10.72 8.84 -7.63
C LYS A 63 10.75 9.38 -6.21
N THR A 64 11.96 9.44 -5.66
CA THR A 64 12.26 10.22 -4.46
C THR A 64 11.93 11.69 -4.73
N ASP A 65 11.27 12.36 -3.77
CA ASP A 65 11.02 13.80 -3.83
C ASP A 65 12.32 14.55 -4.18
N GLU A 66 12.28 15.41 -5.20
CA GLU A 66 13.46 16.14 -5.71
C GLU A 66 14.14 17.01 -4.64
N ARG A 67 13.44 17.35 -3.55
CA ARG A 67 14.00 18.08 -2.40
C ARG A 67 14.86 17.21 -1.49
N LEU A 68 14.62 15.90 -1.49
CA LEU A 68 15.33 14.89 -0.71
C LEU A 68 16.54 14.33 -1.44
N VAL A 69 16.64 14.56 -2.76
CA VAL A 69 17.85 14.26 -3.53
C VAL A 69 18.92 15.28 -3.16
N PRO A 70 20.09 14.87 -2.63
CA PRO A 70 21.20 15.77 -2.44
C PRO A 70 21.57 16.39 -3.79
N LYS A 71 21.44 17.71 -3.91
CA LYS A 71 22.00 18.44 -5.05
C LYS A 71 23.51 18.43 -4.83
N GLU A 72 24.25 17.70 -5.67
CA GLU A 72 25.71 17.76 -5.68
C GLU A 72 26.13 19.22 -5.75
N ASP A 73 26.96 19.61 -4.76
CA ASP A 73 27.57 20.92 -4.55
C ASP A 73 26.98 22.08 -5.39
N ASP A 74 25.95 22.75 -4.85
CA ASP A 74 25.68 24.14 -5.20
C ASP A 74 26.95 24.95 -4.82
N GLU A 75 27.92 25.08 -5.73
CA GLU A 75 29.11 25.94 -5.57
C GLU A 75 28.69 27.39 -5.24
N ASP A 76 27.48 27.80 -5.65
CA ASP A 76 26.85 29.09 -5.32
C ASP A 76 26.52 29.27 -3.82
N LYS A 77 26.39 28.18 -3.04
CA LYS A 77 26.09 28.25 -1.60
C LYS A 77 27.33 28.24 -0.71
N LYS A 78 28.51 27.86 -1.23
CA LYS A 78 29.79 27.90 -0.48
C LYS A 78 30.17 29.31 0.01
N GLY A 79 29.71 30.37 -0.66
CA GLY A 79 30.03 31.76 -0.31
C GLY A 79 29.10 32.46 0.69
N LYS A 80 28.02 31.81 1.15
CA LYS A 80 26.95 32.49 1.91
C LYS A 80 26.97 32.23 3.43
N ILE A 81 27.92 31.47 3.94
CA ILE A 81 28.10 31.31 5.40
C ILE A 81 28.91 32.50 5.92
N THR A 82 28.28 33.67 6.02
CA THR A 82 28.87 34.86 6.65
C THR A 82 28.59 34.85 8.16
N SER A 83 28.89 33.74 8.85
CA SER A 83 28.80 33.75 10.31
C SER A 83 30.00 34.51 10.88
N PRO A 84 29.81 35.59 11.66
CA PRO A 84 30.89 36.43 12.16
C PRO A 84 31.79 35.75 13.21
N ARG A 85 31.55 34.47 13.54
CA ARG A 85 32.19 33.75 14.65
C ARG A 85 32.98 32.52 14.18
N ARG A 86 33.92 32.71 13.25
CA ARG A 86 35.09 31.83 13.12
C ARG A 86 36.34 32.67 13.38
N GLN A 87 36.57 32.92 14.67
CA GLN A 87 37.82 33.49 15.14
C GLN A 87 38.88 32.39 15.05
N ILE A 88 39.83 32.57 14.15
CA ILE A 88 41.04 31.75 14.01
C ILE A 88 41.79 31.89 15.34
N GLN A 89 42.02 30.79 16.07
CA GLN A 89 42.99 30.76 17.15
C GLN A 89 44.36 30.46 16.55
N THR A 90 45.31 31.33 16.88
CA THR A 90 46.75 31.29 16.57
C THR A 90 47.42 30.05 17.14
#